data_AF-X1K6F8-F1
#
_entry.id   AF-X1K6F8-F1
#
_cell.length_a   1.000
_cell.length_b   1.000
_cell.length_c   1.000
_cell.angle_alpha   90.00
_cell.angle_beta   90.00
_cell.angle_gamma   90.00
#
_symmetry.space_group_name_H-M   'P 1'
#
loop_
_entity.id
_entity.type
_entity.pdbx_description
1 polymer ?
#
loop_
_entity_poly.entity_id
_entity_poly.type
_entity_poly.pdbx_seq_one_letter_code
_entity_poly.pdbx_strand_id
1 'polypeptide(L)'
;SGDYLFSRVFVLSNEAYKSLHDELKSYLFENVVAAVEGETVFHAVAKVKDQKTIESLVTDAGGKILQIPDEDLTLRDFLEITNGKIRSLEEELARLCEELQSKAREDLNRLALLREALSAENERLSVLEKACEAKYVTLIEGWIPENNTESAISEVKESIDYVFIDTRKPEQPEEPPTKLKNLRGFKPFQTVVNLFATPKYREWDPTPIISYSFALFFGLMVGDVIYALGII
;
A
#
# COMPACT_ATOMS: atom_id res chain seq x y z
N SER A 1 38.25 -23.60 20.40
CA SER A 1 39.17 -22.84 19.54
C SER A 1 40.43 -22.50 20.30
N GLY A 2 41.61 -22.80 19.75
CA GLY A 2 42.89 -22.36 20.31
C GLY A 2 43.34 -21.04 19.69
N ASP A 3 44.39 -20.42 20.22
CA ASP A 3 44.89 -19.09 19.81
C ASP A 3 45.34 -18.98 18.33
N TYR A 4 45.39 -20.09 17.59
CA TYR A 4 45.97 -20.16 16.25
C TYR A 4 45.04 -20.70 15.15
N LEU A 5 44.01 -21.48 15.51
CA LEU A 5 43.08 -22.11 14.55
C LEU A 5 41.63 -21.88 14.98
N PHE A 6 40.77 -21.61 13.99
CA PHE A 6 39.32 -21.57 14.17
C PHE A 6 38.65 -22.69 13.37
N SER A 7 37.49 -23.11 13.87
CA SER A 7 36.65 -24.16 13.27
C SER A 7 35.23 -23.64 13.16
N ARG A 8 34.65 -23.64 11.96
CA ARG A 8 33.26 -23.22 11.74
C ARG A 8 32.58 -24.06 10.67
N VAL A 9 31.25 -24.14 10.76
CA VAL A 9 30.41 -24.75 9.73
C VAL A 9 29.76 -23.67 8.91
N PHE A 10 29.83 -23.85 7.59
CA PHE A 10 29.28 -22.96 6.60
C PHE A 10 28.30 -23.72 5.72
N VAL A 11 27.25 -23.03 5.29
CA VAL A 11 26.21 -23.56 4.39
C VAL A 11 26.18 -22.69 3.15
N LEU A 12 26.37 -23.30 1.98
CA LEU A 12 26.34 -22.65 0.67
C LEU A 12 25.41 -23.41 -0.28
N SER A 13 24.92 -22.77 -1.34
CA SER A 13 24.31 -23.52 -2.44
C SER A 13 25.38 -24.38 -3.14
N ASN A 14 24.97 -25.50 -3.75
CA ASN A 14 25.89 -26.38 -4.47
C ASN A 14 26.67 -25.66 -5.60
N GLU A 15 26.05 -24.66 -6.22
CA GLU A 15 26.68 -23.86 -7.29
C GLU A 15 27.70 -22.89 -6.73
N ALA A 16 27.36 -22.17 -5.66
CA ALA A 16 28.26 -21.24 -4.99
C ALA A 16 29.48 -21.97 -4.40
N TYR A 17 29.29 -23.14 -3.81
CA TYR A 17 30.39 -23.95 -3.29
C TYR A 17 31.35 -24.39 -4.39
N LYS A 18 30.84 -24.84 -5.54
CA LYS A 18 31.68 -25.23 -6.69
C LYS A 18 32.49 -24.06 -7.24
N SER A 19 31.90 -22.86 -7.30
CA SER A 19 32.59 -21.66 -7.78
C SER A 19 33.70 -21.20 -6.83
N LEU A 20 33.48 -21.32 -5.52
CA LEU A 20 34.43 -20.89 -4.49
C LEU A 20 35.39 -21.99 -4.04
N HIS A 21 35.24 -23.22 -4.54
CA HIS A 21 36.00 -24.37 -4.06
C HIS A 21 37.52 -24.16 -4.17
N ASP A 22 37.99 -23.67 -5.31
CA ASP A 22 39.42 -23.47 -5.58
C ASP A 22 40.01 -22.34 -4.74
N GLU A 23 39.24 -21.27 -4.52
CA GLU A 23 39.64 -20.12 -3.72
C GLU A 23 39.68 -20.46 -2.23
N LEU A 24 38.65 -21.15 -1.72
CA LEU A 24 38.57 -21.64 -0.35
C LEU A 24 39.67 -22.67 -0.03
N LYS A 25 40.02 -23.56 -0.97
CA LYS A 25 41.07 -24.57 -0.76
C LYS A 25 42.44 -23.96 -0.43
N SER A 26 42.70 -22.72 -0.85
CA SER A 26 43.97 -22.05 -0.58
C SER A 26 44.13 -21.60 0.89
N TYR A 27 43.02 -21.39 1.60
CA TYR A 27 43.00 -20.90 2.99
C TYR A 27 42.65 -21.99 4.02
N LEU A 28 42.10 -23.13 3.59
CA LEU A 28 41.64 -24.21 4.46
C LEU A 28 42.75 -25.25 4.73
N PHE A 29 42.93 -25.65 5.99
CA PHE A 29 43.81 -26.77 6.35
C PHE A 29 43.13 -28.11 6.14
N GLU A 30 41.90 -28.20 6.63
CA GLU A 30 41.08 -29.41 6.54
C GLU A 30 39.63 -28.98 6.33
N ASN A 31 38.94 -29.66 5.41
CA ASN A 31 37.52 -29.46 5.18
C ASN A 31 36.77 -30.79 5.10
N VAL A 32 35.59 -30.83 5.72
CA VAL A 32 34.65 -31.94 5.59
C VAL A 32 33.41 -31.38 4.93
N VAL A 33 32.99 -32.01 3.83
CA VAL A 33 31.91 -31.51 2.98
C VAL A 33 30.79 -32.54 2.93
N ALA A 34 29.56 -32.10 3.19
CA ALA A 34 28.35 -32.89 3.06
C ALA A 34 27.35 -32.13 2.20
N ALA A 35 26.84 -32.77 1.16
CA ALA A 35 25.76 -32.21 0.34
C ALA A 35 24.41 -32.70 0.86
N VAL A 36 23.51 -31.78 1.16
CA VAL A 36 22.15 -32.06 1.66
C VAL A 36 21.15 -31.20 0.86
N GLU A 37 20.21 -31.85 0.17
CA GLU A 37 19.05 -31.22 -0.50
C GLU A 37 19.33 -29.96 -1.35
N GLY A 38 20.45 -29.93 -2.08
CA GLY A 38 20.80 -28.80 -2.96
C GLY A 38 21.72 -27.75 -2.33
N GLU A 39 21.98 -27.86 -1.04
CA GLU A 39 22.97 -27.08 -0.29
C GLU A 39 24.19 -27.96 0.04
N THR A 40 25.36 -27.33 0.05
CA THR A 40 26.61 -27.92 0.53
C THR A 40 26.92 -27.33 1.90
N VAL A 41 26.90 -28.20 2.91
CA VAL A 41 27.38 -27.89 4.26
C VAL A 41 28.84 -28.32 4.33
N PHE A 42 29.74 -27.40 4.66
CA PHE A 42 31.14 -27.74 4.89
C PHE A 42 31.64 -27.23 6.23
N HIS A 43 32.37 -28.09 6.92
CA HIS A 43 33.11 -27.78 8.12
C HIS A 43 34.53 -27.40 7.70
N ALA A 44 34.98 -26.21 8.09
CA ALA A 44 36.27 -25.64 7.71
C ALA A 44 37.13 -25.36 8.93
N VAL A 45 38.38 -25.85 8.89
CA VAL A 45 39.43 -25.53 9.87
C VAL A 45 40.48 -24.66 9.20
N ALA A 46 40.69 -23.45 9.71
CA ALA A 46 41.61 -22.47 9.14
C ALA A 46 42.33 -21.63 10.22
N LYS A 47 43.33 -20.85 9.80
CA LYS A 47 44.02 -19.89 10.68
C LYS A 47 43.10 -18.76 11.10
N VAL A 48 43.18 -18.34 12.36
CA VAL A 48 42.39 -17.21 12.89
C VAL A 48 42.61 -15.91 12.07
N LYS A 49 43.80 -15.73 11.48
CA LYS A 49 44.10 -14.57 10.62
C LYS A 49 43.24 -14.51 9.35
N ASP A 50 42.87 -15.66 8.80
CA ASP A 50 42.13 -15.77 7.54
C ASP A 50 40.62 -15.88 7.78
N GLN A 51 40.19 -15.87 9.05
CA GLN A 51 38.80 -16.01 9.46
C GLN A 51 37.88 -14.97 8.81
N LYS A 52 38.26 -13.68 8.86
CA LYS A 52 37.43 -12.61 8.30
C LYS A 52 37.29 -12.72 6.78
N THR A 53 38.34 -13.14 6.10
CA THR A 53 38.36 -13.33 4.64
C THR A 53 37.48 -14.50 4.22
N ILE A 54 37.52 -15.61 4.96
CA ILE A 54 36.66 -16.77 4.71
C ILE A 54 35.19 -16.42 4.99
N GLU A 55 34.91 -15.72 6.08
CA GLU A 55 33.54 -15.28 6.42
C GLU A 55 32.96 -14.30 5.39
N SER A 56 33.76 -13.36 4.88
CA SER A 56 33.32 -12.44 3.83
C SER A 56 33.05 -13.20 2.53
N LEU A 57 33.96 -14.07 2.09
CA LEU A 57 33.78 -14.86 0.86
C LEU A 57 32.51 -15.72 0.90
N VAL A 58 32.23 -16.35 2.04
CA VAL A 58 31.01 -17.15 2.22
C VAL A 58 29.77 -16.27 2.22
N THR A 59 29.82 -15.10 2.87
CA THR A 59 28.68 -14.17 2.94
C THR A 59 28.40 -13.52 1.58
N ASP A 60 29.45 -13.14 0.84
CA ASP A 60 29.37 -12.52 -0.49
C ASP A 60 28.76 -13.46 -1.54
N ALA A 61 29.00 -14.76 -1.40
CA ALA A 61 28.37 -15.79 -2.22
C ALA A 61 26.97 -16.20 -1.73
N GLY A 62 26.40 -15.48 -0.76
CA GLY A 62 25.06 -15.73 -0.22
C GLY A 62 24.96 -16.90 0.76
N GLY A 63 26.11 -17.39 1.27
CA GLY A 63 26.18 -18.45 2.26
C GLY A 63 25.82 -18.00 3.67
N LYS A 64 25.46 -18.98 4.50
CA LYS A 64 25.15 -18.77 5.92
C LYS A 64 26.21 -19.43 6.79
N ILE A 65 26.59 -18.75 7.85
CA ILE A 65 27.48 -19.29 8.88
C ILE A 65 26.60 -19.96 9.93
N LEU A 66 26.76 -21.27 10.12
CA LEU A 66 26.03 -21.99 11.15
C LEU A 66 26.78 -21.87 12.48
N GLN A 67 26.15 -21.24 13.46
CA GLN A 67 26.68 -21.21 14.82
C GLN A 67 26.36 -22.54 15.49
N ILE A 68 27.39 -23.37 15.67
CA ILE A 68 27.27 -24.55 16.51
C ILE A 68 27.28 -24.07 17.96
N PRO A 69 26.35 -24.50 18.81
CA PRO A 69 26.38 -24.17 20.23
C PRO A 69 27.69 -24.65 20.87
N ASP A 70 28.25 -23.84 21.76
CA ASP A 70 29.47 -24.17 22.52
C ASP A 70 29.22 -25.19 23.64
N GLU A 71 27.96 -25.58 23.87
CA GLU A 71 27.56 -26.55 24.91
C GLU A 71 27.74 -27.99 24.40
N ASP A 72 28.35 -28.86 25.25
CA ASP A 72 28.49 -30.31 25.01
C ASP A 72 27.13 -31.02 25.12
N LEU A 73 26.25 -30.79 24.14
CA LEU A 73 24.95 -31.43 24.01
C LEU A 73 25.00 -32.54 22.96
N THR A 74 24.21 -33.60 23.17
CA THR A 74 24.01 -34.57 22.10
C THR A 74 23.18 -33.94 20.97
N LEU A 75 23.38 -34.37 19.72
CA LEU A 75 22.62 -33.87 18.57
C LEU A 75 21.10 -34.01 18.77
N ARG A 76 20.65 -35.03 19.51
CA ARG A 76 19.23 -35.24 19.83
C ARG A 76 18.71 -34.18 20.80
N ASP A 77 19.43 -33.93 21.89
CA ASP A 77 19.03 -32.95 22.90
C ASP A 77 19.02 -31.53 22.31
N PHE A 78 19.99 -31.20 21.45
CA PHE A 78 20.02 -29.91 20.75
C PHE A 78 18.82 -29.71 19.84
N LEU A 79 18.43 -30.73 19.06
CA LEU A 79 17.26 -30.66 18.19
C LEU A 79 15.97 -30.56 19.01
N GLU A 80 15.86 -31.25 20.14
CA GLU A 80 14.69 -31.18 21.02
C GLU A 80 14.53 -29.79 21.65
N ILE A 81 15.60 -29.21 22.19
CA ILE A 81 15.60 -27.86 22.75
C ILE A 81 15.28 -26.82 21.67
N THR A 82 15.88 -26.94 20.49
CA THR A 82 15.66 -25.99 19.38
C THR A 82 14.23 -26.07 18.87
N ASN A 83 13.68 -27.27 18.69
CA ASN A 83 12.28 -27.44 18.29
C ASN A 83 11.31 -26.94 19.37
N GLY A 84 11.62 -27.14 20.65
CA GLY A 84 10.86 -26.57 21.76
C GLY A 84 10.84 -25.05 21.73
N LYS A 85 12.00 -24.42 21.49
CA LYS A 85 12.11 -22.96 21.32
C LYS A 85 11.32 -22.47 20.12
N ILE A 86 11.44 -23.12 18.95
CA ILE A 86 10.66 -22.80 17.75
C ILE A 86 9.17 -22.82 18.06
N ARG A 87 8.68 -23.90 18.67
CA ARG A 87 7.28 -24.02 19.05
C ARG A 87 6.82 -22.92 20.01
N SER A 88 7.63 -22.60 21.02
CA SER A 88 7.28 -21.53 21.97
C SER A 88 7.21 -20.16 21.29
N LEU A 89 8.10 -19.87 20.34
CA LEU A 89 8.10 -18.64 19.55
C LEU A 89 6.91 -18.57 18.60
N GLU A 90 6.54 -19.70 17.97
CA GLU A 90 5.34 -19.79 17.13
C GLU A 90 4.07 -19.56 17.94
N GLU A 91 3.97 -20.12 19.14
CA GLU A 91 2.85 -19.90 20.05
C GLU A 91 2.77 -18.44 20.54
N GLU A 92 3.92 -17.82 20.84
CA GLU A 92 3.99 -16.40 21.22
C GLU A 92 3.60 -15.48 20.07
N LEU A 93 4.07 -15.77 18.85
CA LEU A 93 3.71 -15.03 17.64
C LEU A 93 2.20 -15.11 17.38
N ALA A 94 1.61 -16.32 17.47
CA ALA A 94 0.18 -16.50 17.30
C ALA A 94 -0.63 -15.68 18.33
N ARG A 95 -0.23 -15.70 19.60
CA ARG A 95 -0.87 -14.89 20.66
C ARG A 95 -0.76 -13.40 20.38
N LEU A 96 0.41 -12.92 19.97
CA LEU A 96 0.63 -11.50 19.69
C LEU A 96 -0.19 -11.02 18.49
N CYS A 97 -0.34 -11.87 17.46
CA CYS A 97 -1.21 -11.59 16.32
C CYS A 97 -2.68 -11.50 16.73
N GLU A 98 -3.17 -12.39 17.59
CA GLU A 98 -4.54 -12.31 18.12
C GLU A 98 -4.75 -11.05 18.97
N GLU A 99 -3.78 -10.70 19.81
CA GLU A 99 -3.84 -9.49 20.62
C GLU A 99 -3.87 -8.22 19.75
N LEU A 100 -3.03 -8.15 18.70
CA LEU A 100 -3.06 -7.04 17.75
C LEU A 100 -4.39 -6.98 16.99
N GLN A 101 -4.93 -8.11 16.56
CA GLN A 101 -6.20 -8.14 15.82
C GLN A 101 -7.37 -7.71 16.70
N SER A 102 -7.40 -8.13 17.96
CA SER A 102 -8.45 -7.74 18.91
C SER A 102 -8.40 -6.25 19.23
N LYS A 103 -7.22 -5.72 19.58
CA LYS A 103 -7.01 -4.27 19.79
C LYS A 103 -7.36 -3.45 18.56
N ALA A 104 -6.90 -3.88 17.38
CA ALA A 104 -7.23 -3.20 16.13
C ALA A 104 -8.75 -3.18 15.92
N ARG A 105 -9.46 -4.29 16.10
CA ARG A 105 -10.93 -4.33 15.94
C ARG A 105 -11.66 -3.43 16.92
N GLU A 106 -11.20 -3.34 18.16
CA GLU A 106 -11.78 -2.47 19.18
C GLU A 106 -11.63 -0.99 18.80
N ASP A 107 -10.45 -0.60 18.31
CA ASP A 107 -10.13 0.80 18.02
C ASP A 107 -10.44 1.23 16.57
N LEU A 108 -10.74 0.30 15.66
CA LEU A 108 -10.96 0.60 14.24
C LEU A 108 -12.06 1.65 14.03
N ASN A 109 -13.16 1.54 14.77
CA ASN A 109 -14.25 2.52 14.70
C ASN A 109 -13.80 3.90 15.17
N ARG A 110 -13.03 3.96 16.26
CA ARG A 110 -12.51 5.23 16.80
C ARG A 110 -11.51 5.87 15.84
N LEU A 111 -10.62 5.07 15.24
CA LEU A 111 -9.68 5.54 14.23
C LEU A 111 -10.39 6.05 12.98
N ALA A 112 -11.44 5.38 12.52
CA ALA A 112 -12.23 5.83 11.39
C ALA A 112 -12.89 7.19 11.67
N LEU A 113 -13.47 7.37 12.87
CA LEU A 113 -14.05 8.64 13.30
C LEU A 113 -13.01 9.75 13.39
N LEU A 114 -11.84 9.47 13.97
CA LEU A 114 -10.76 10.45 14.07
C LEU A 114 -10.21 10.84 12.69
N ARG A 115 -10.11 9.88 11.77
CA ARG A 115 -9.71 10.16 10.39
C ARG A 115 -10.71 11.07 9.69
N GLU A 116 -12.00 10.82 9.86
CA GLU A 116 -13.06 11.65 9.27
C GLU A 116 -13.04 13.08 9.85
N ALA A 117 -12.93 13.20 11.17
CA ALA A 117 -12.81 14.50 11.84
C ALA A 117 -11.57 15.28 11.37
N LEU A 118 -10.43 14.60 11.23
CA LEU A 118 -9.21 15.21 10.72
C LEU A 118 -9.34 15.62 9.25
N SER A 119 -9.98 14.79 8.43
CA SER A 119 -10.25 15.11 7.02
C SER A 119 -11.13 16.35 6.89
N ALA A 120 -12.20 16.44 7.68
CA ALA A 120 -13.08 17.59 7.71
C ALA A 120 -12.35 18.87 8.16
N GLU A 121 -11.49 18.78 9.18
CA GLU A 121 -10.70 19.94 9.62
C GLU A 121 -9.68 20.38 8.57
N ASN A 122 -9.04 19.42 7.90
CA ASN A 122 -8.10 19.72 6.83
C ASN A 122 -8.80 20.38 5.63
N GLU A 123 -10.01 19.94 5.29
CA GLU A 123 -10.83 20.58 4.26
C GLU A 123 -11.18 22.03 4.64
N ARG A 124 -11.59 22.27 5.90
CA ARG A 124 -11.85 23.63 6.42
C ARG A 124 -10.62 24.54 6.31
N LEU A 125 -9.45 24.05 6.72
CA LEU A 125 -8.20 24.80 6.62
C LEU A 125 -7.81 25.07 5.15
N SER A 126 -8.04 24.12 4.25
CA SER A 126 -7.77 24.31 2.82
C SER A 126 -8.64 25.40 2.17
N VAL A 127 -9.84 25.63 2.70
CA VAL A 127 -10.70 26.75 2.28
C VAL A 127 -10.15 28.06 2.84
N LEU A 128 -9.73 28.08 4.11
CA LEU A 128 -9.13 29.27 4.73
C LEU A 128 -7.81 29.69 4.07
N GLU A 129 -6.99 28.74 3.63
CA GLU A 129 -5.76 29.03 2.88
C GLU A 129 -6.05 29.74 1.55
N LYS A 130 -7.18 29.41 0.91
CA LYS A 130 -7.62 30.04 -0.34
C LYS A 130 -8.40 31.34 -0.11
N ALA A 131 -8.82 31.60 1.13
CA ALA A 131 -9.57 32.79 1.47
C ALA A 131 -8.64 34.01 1.52
N CYS A 132 -9.15 35.17 1.10
CA CYS A 132 -8.41 36.41 1.24
C CYS A 132 -8.69 36.97 2.64
N GLU A 133 -7.70 36.89 3.54
CA GLU A 133 -7.83 37.39 4.91
C GLU A 133 -7.33 38.84 5.03
N ALA A 134 -8.19 39.71 5.55
CA ALA A 134 -7.82 41.02 6.05
C ALA A 134 -7.97 41.05 7.58
N LYS A 135 -7.34 42.01 8.25
CA LYS A 135 -7.27 42.11 9.73
C LYS A 135 -8.61 41.97 10.47
N TYR A 136 -9.73 42.29 9.82
CA TYR A 136 -11.07 42.24 10.41
C TYR A 136 -12.13 41.60 9.50
N VAL A 137 -11.76 41.11 8.31
CA VAL A 137 -12.71 40.59 7.31
C VAL A 137 -12.08 39.42 6.57
N THR A 138 -12.85 38.35 6.40
CA THR A 138 -12.47 37.20 5.57
C THR A 138 -13.34 37.21 4.32
N LEU A 139 -12.71 37.25 3.15
CA LEU A 139 -13.40 37.15 1.86
C LEU A 139 -13.26 35.73 1.32
N ILE A 140 -14.40 35.10 1.03
CA ILE A 140 -14.50 33.77 0.43
C ILE A 140 -15.29 33.92 -0.87
N GLU A 141 -14.70 33.46 -1.97
CA GLU A 141 -15.34 33.43 -3.28
C GLU A 141 -15.52 31.98 -3.74
N GLY A 142 -16.65 31.69 -4.41
CA GLY A 142 -16.95 30.34 -4.83
C GLY A 142 -18.13 30.25 -5.77
N TRP A 143 -18.33 29.06 -6.33
CA TRP A 143 -19.37 28.77 -7.30
C TRP A 143 -20.54 28.04 -6.65
N ILE A 144 -21.74 28.58 -6.83
CA ILE A 144 -22.98 27.94 -6.38
C ILE A 144 -23.96 27.77 -7.55
N PRO A 145 -24.65 26.61 -7.67
CA PRO A 145 -25.72 26.45 -8.64
C PRO A 145 -26.87 27.43 -8.37
N GLU A 146 -27.39 28.07 -9.42
CA GLU A 146 -28.49 29.07 -9.32
C GLU A 146 -29.73 28.52 -8.59
N ASN A 147 -30.04 27.22 -8.76
CA ASN A 147 -31.16 26.57 -8.08
C ASN A 147 -30.99 26.41 -6.55
N ASN A 148 -29.76 26.55 -6.04
CA ASN A 148 -29.41 26.36 -4.63
C ASN A 148 -29.06 27.68 -3.92
N THR A 149 -29.05 28.81 -4.65
CA THR A 149 -28.58 30.10 -4.14
C THR A 149 -29.38 30.57 -2.93
N GLU A 150 -30.71 30.56 -2.98
CA GLU A 150 -31.56 31.05 -1.87
C GLU A 150 -31.40 30.20 -0.59
N SER A 151 -31.31 28.88 -0.75
CA SER A 151 -31.15 27.95 0.38
C SER A 151 -29.81 28.18 1.08
N ALA A 152 -28.72 28.31 0.30
CA ALA A 152 -27.40 28.52 0.87
C ALA A 152 -27.27 29.89 1.53
N ILE A 153 -27.83 30.95 0.93
CA ILE A 153 -27.85 32.28 1.55
C ILE A 153 -28.56 32.25 2.90
N SER A 154 -29.68 31.53 3.00
CA SER A 154 -30.44 31.41 4.25
C SER A 154 -29.65 30.69 5.33
N GLU A 155 -29.01 29.56 4.99
CA GLU A 155 -28.20 28.76 5.91
C GLU A 155 -26.97 29.52 6.43
N VAL A 156 -26.31 30.31 5.57
CA VAL A 156 -25.17 31.15 5.96
C VAL A 156 -25.62 32.30 6.87
N LYS A 157 -26.76 32.93 6.59
CA LYS A 157 -27.30 34.01 7.43
C LYS A 157 -27.80 33.53 8.80
N GLU A 158 -28.26 32.28 8.89
CA GLU A 158 -28.67 31.68 10.17
C GLU A 158 -27.46 31.30 11.04
N SER A 159 -26.35 30.94 10.41
CA SER A 159 -25.13 30.52 11.12
C SER A 159 -24.18 31.66 11.48
N ILE A 160 -24.27 32.82 10.81
CA ILE A 160 -23.34 33.95 10.99
C ILE A 160 -24.11 35.26 11.17
N ASP A 161 -23.92 35.91 12.33
CA ASP A 161 -24.58 37.17 12.69
C ASP A 161 -24.22 38.34 11.75
N TYR A 162 -22.96 38.40 11.29
CA TYR A 162 -22.44 39.50 10.46
C TYR A 162 -21.85 38.95 9.16
N VAL A 163 -22.70 38.81 8.14
CA VAL A 163 -22.29 38.35 6.80
C VAL A 163 -22.86 39.26 5.71
N PHE A 164 -22.01 39.65 4.78
CA PHE A 164 -22.41 40.31 3.53
C PHE A 164 -22.22 39.31 2.40
N ILE A 165 -23.29 39.02 1.66
CA ILE A 165 -23.27 38.05 0.55
C ILE A 165 -23.67 38.80 -0.71
N ASP A 166 -22.79 38.77 -1.71
CA ASP A 166 -23.05 39.25 -3.05
C ASP A 166 -23.02 38.08 -4.03
N THR A 167 -23.97 38.04 -4.95
CA THR A 167 -24.09 36.96 -5.94
C THR A 167 -24.21 37.56 -7.33
N ARG A 168 -23.31 37.16 -8.23
CA ARG A 168 -23.33 37.56 -9.63
C ARG A 168 -23.32 36.35 -10.55
N LYS A 169 -23.79 36.54 -11.78
CA LYS A 169 -23.67 35.54 -12.84
C LYS A 169 -22.23 35.53 -13.38
N PRO A 170 -21.70 34.37 -13.82
CA PRO A 170 -20.35 34.28 -14.36
C PRO A 170 -20.18 35.16 -15.60
N GLU A 171 -19.09 35.91 -15.66
CA GLU A 171 -18.74 36.73 -16.82
C GLU A 171 -18.13 35.89 -17.96
N GLN A 172 -17.90 36.49 -19.14
CA GLN A 172 -17.37 35.75 -20.29
C GLN A 172 -16.00 35.08 -20.09
N PRO A 173 -15.01 35.68 -19.39
CA PRO A 173 -13.71 35.06 -19.18
C PRO A 173 -13.69 34.02 -18.05
N GLU A 174 -14.76 33.94 -17.25
CA GLU A 174 -14.82 33.01 -16.12
C GLU A 174 -15.26 31.61 -16.58
N GLU A 175 -14.54 30.59 -16.13
CA GLU A 175 -14.85 29.19 -16.38
C GLU A 175 -15.37 28.53 -15.09
N PRO A 176 -16.68 28.63 -14.79
CA PRO A 176 -17.26 27.97 -13.63
C PRO A 176 -17.27 26.43 -13.80
N PRO A 177 -17.31 25.68 -12.69
CA PRO A 177 -17.37 24.23 -12.71
C PRO A 177 -18.68 23.75 -13.37
N THR A 178 -18.58 22.70 -14.19
CA THR A 178 -19.74 22.12 -14.87
C THR A 178 -20.52 21.19 -13.94
N LYS A 179 -21.82 21.47 -13.74
CA LYS A 179 -22.75 20.59 -13.03
C LYS A 179 -23.82 20.07 -13.98
N LEU A 180 -23.69 18.81 -14.40
CA LEU A 180 -24.68 18.16 -15.26
C LEU A 180 -25.93 17.74 -14.46
N LYS A 181 -27.12 17.98 -15.02
CA LYS A 181 -28.41 17.63 -14.42
C LYS A 181 -29.14 16.62 -15.30
N ASN A 182 -28.78 15.34 -15.14
CA ASN A 182 -29.39 14.24 -15.88
C ASN A 182 -30.50 13.52 -15.09
N LEU A 183 -31.54 13.03 -15.79
CA LEU A 183 -32.61 12.21 -15.21
C LEU A 183 -32.03 10.89 -14.68
N ARG A 184 -32.75 10.22 -13.75
CA ARG A 184 -32.27 8.98 -13.10
C ARG A 184 -31.84 7.89 -14.08
N GLY A 185 -32.54 7.71 -15.20
CA GLY A 185 -32.19 6.73 -16.23
C GLY A 185 -30.92 7.06 -17.02
N PHE A 186 -30.54 8.34 -17.11
CA PHE A 186 -29.35 8.79 -17.84
C PHE A 186 -28.10 8.92 -16.95
N LYS A 187 -28.24 8.86 -15.62
CA LYS A 187 -27.12 8.98 -14.68
C LYS A 187 -25.96 7.99 -14.92
N PRO A 188 -26.20 6.70 -15.24
CA PRO A 188 -25.09 5.78 -15.50
C PRO A 188 -24.25 6.20 -16.71
N PHE A 189 -24.91 6.73 -17.75
CA PHE A 189 -24.24 7.20 -18.97
C PHE A 189 -23.43 8.47 -18.73
N GLN A 190 -23.82 9.30 -17.76
CA GLN A 190 -23.02 10.47 -17.37
C GLN A 190 -21.60 10.08 -16.90
N THR A 191 -21.47 8.97 -16.16
CA THR A 191 -20.15 8.44 -15.76
C THR A 191 -19.31 8.07 -16.97
N VAL A 192 -19.93 7.48 -18.00
CA VAL A 192 -19.27 7.15 -19.26
C VAL A 192 -18.80 8.41 -19.98
N VAL A 193 -19.64 9.45 -20.06
CA VAL A 193 -19.24 10.75 -20.63
C VAL A 193 -18.06 11.36 -19.88
N ASN A 194 -18.14 11.40 -18.55
CA ASN A 194 -17.10 11.95 -17.68
C ASN A 194 -15.76 11.21 -17.79
N LEU A 195 -15.77 9.92 -18.14
CA LEU A 195 -14.54 9.14 -18.34
C LEU A 195 -13.75 9.62 -19.56
N PHE A 196 -14.43 10.08 -20.61
CA PHE A 196 -13.78 10.65 -21.79
C PHE A 196 -13.40 12.11 -21.54
N ALA A 197 -14.39 12.95 -21.22
CA ALA A 197 -14.18 14.34 -20.84
C ALA A 197 -15.46 14.92 -20.23
N THR A 198 -15.32 15.74 -19.20
CA THR A 198 -16.42 16.57 -18.71
C THR A 198 -16.68 17.73 -19.70
N PRO A 199 -17.91 17.91 -20.19
CA PRO A 199 -18.26 19.04 -21.05
C PRO A 199 -17.93 20.38 -20.41
N LYS A 200 -17.57 21.39 -21.22
CA LYS A 200 -17.40 22.75 -20.70
C LYS A 200 -18.74 23.32 -20.26
N TYR A 201 -18.71 24.30 -19.36
CA TYR A 201 -19.91 24.91 -18.78
C TYR A 201 -20.91 25.45 -19.83
N ARG A 202 -20.40 25.96 -20.96
CA ARG A 202 -21.22 26.52 -22.05
C ARG A 202 -21.48 25.53 -23.20
N GLU A 203 -21.03 24.28 -23.07
CA GLU A 203 -21.25 23.25 -24.09
C GLU A 203 -22.56 22.50 -23.84
N TRP A 204 -23.11 21.96 -24.91
CA TRP A 204 -24.29 21.10 -24.83
C TRP A 204 -23.92 19.72 -24.28
N ASP A 205 -24.71 19.18 -23.36
CA ASP A 205 -24.44 17.87 -22.72
C ASP A 205 -24.68 16.71 -23.71
N PRO A 206 -23.64 15.93 -24.08
CA PRO A 206 -23.78 14.81 -25.01
C PRO A 206 -24.41 13.55 -24.39
N THR A 207 -24.64 13.52 -23.07
CA THR A 207 -25.16 12.35 -22.33
C THR A 207 -26.44 11.75 -22.95
N PRO A 208 -27.45 12.53 -23.37
CA PRO A 208 -28.66 11.96 -23.99
C PRO A 208 -28.35 11.23 -25.30
N ILE A 209 -27.60 11.84 -26.23
CA ILE A 209 -27.26 11.20 -27.50
C ILE A 209 -26.42 9.94 -27.29
N ILE A 210 -25.45 10.00 -26.38
CA ILE A 210 -24.60 8.85 -26.05
C ILE A 210 -25.44 7.73 -25.46
N SER A 211 -26.38 8.03 -24.57
CA SER A 211 -27.24 7.01 -23.95
C SER A 211 -28.12 6.27 -24.97
N TYR A 212 -28.74 6.99 -25.91
CA TYR A 212 -29.55 6.37 -26.97
C TYR A 212 -28.70 5.56 -27.95
N SER A 213 -27.56 6.13 -28.37
CA SER A 213 -26.66 5.45 -29.29
C SER A 213 -26.08 4.18 -28.66
N PHE A 214 -25.68 4.26 -27.38
CA PHE A 214 -25.18 3.11 -26.63
C PHE A 214 -26.24 2.02 -26.53
N ALA A 215 -27.48 2.36 -26.15
CA ALA A 215 -28.57 1.38 -26.07
C ALA A 215 -28.82 0.69 -27.42
N LEU A 216 -28.78 1.45 -28.52
CA LEU A 216 -28.95 0.91 -29.87
C LEU A 216 -27.81 -0.03 -30.27
N PHE A 217 -26.55 0.42 -30.18
CA PHE A 217 -25.40 -0.37 -30.59
C PHE A 217 -25.18 -1.58 -29.69
N PHE A 218 -25.38 -1.44 -28.38
CA PHE A 218 -25.32 -2.56 -27.44
C PHE A 218 -26.38 -3.62 -27.78
N GLY A 219 -27.61 -3.20 -28.07
CA GLY A 219 -28.65 -4.12 -28.52
C GLY A 219 -28.29 -4.87 -29.81
N LEU A 220 -27.70 -4.17 -30.80
CA LEU A 220 -27.24 -4.79 -32.04
C LEU A 220 -26.06 -5.75 -31.83
N MET A 221 -25.11 -5.40 -30.96
CA MET A 221 -23.92 -6.22 -30.66
C MET A 221 -24.28 -7.48 -29.87
N VAL A 222 -25.19 -7.35 -28.89
CA VAL A 222 -25.60 -8.47 -28.05
C VAL A 222 -26.47 -9.44 -28.84
N GLY A 223 -27.34 -8.95 -29.74
CA GLY A 223 -27.90 -9.57 -30.97
C GLY A 223 -28.58 -10.95 -30.88
N ASP A 224 -28.33 -11.70 -29.83
CA ASP A 224 -28.75 -13.05 -29.55
C ASP A 224 -29.68 -12.99 -28.33
N VAL A 225 -30.91 -13.42 -28.57
CA VAL A 225 -32.00 -13.43 -27.60
C VAL A 225 -31.61 -14.19 -26.33
N ILE A 226 -30.72 -15.20 -26.44
CA ILE A 226 -30.25 -16.01 -25.31
C ILE A 226 -29.38 -15.19 -24.35
N TYR A 227 -28.45 -14.38 -24.89
CA TYR A 227 -27.60 -13.51 -24.08
C TYR A 227 -28.38 -12.35 -23.48
N ALA A 228 -29.36 -11.80 -24.22
CA ALA A 228 -30.25 -10.76 -23.71
C ALA A 228 -31.11 -11.26 -22.55
N LEU A 229 -31.59 -12.51 -22.60
CA LEU A 229 -32.37 -13.13 -21.52
C LEU A 229 -31.54 -13.45 -20.28
N GLY A 230 -30.24 -13.75 -20.44
CA GLY A 230 -29.33 -14.03 -19.31
C GLY A 230 -28.82 -12.79 -18.55
N ILE A 231 -29.02 -11.58 -19.10
CA ILE A 231 -28.62 -10.31 -18.48
C ILE A 231 -29.76 -9.64 -17.69
N ILE A 232 -31.00 -10.00 -18.00
CA ILE A 232 -32.20 -9.57 -17.25
C ILE A 232 -32.35 -10.40 -15.97
#